data_AF-A0A8C4T0H8-F1
#
_entry.id   AF-A0A8C4T0H8-F1
#
_cell.length_a   1.000
_cell.length_b   1.000
_cell.length_c   1.000
_cell.angle_alpha   90.00
_cell.angle_beta   90.00
_cell.angle_gamma   90.00
#
_symmetry.space_group_name_H-M   'P 1'
#
loop_
_entity.id
_entity.type
_entity.pdbx_description
1 polymer ?
#
loop_
_entity_poly.entity_id
_entity_poly.type
_entity_poly.pdbx_seq_one_letter_code
_entity_poly.pdbx_strand_id
1 'polypeptide(L)'
;MGKKGDLSDFERDMVVGARQAGLSVSETADLLRFSHTTISRVYREWSEKGKISSEWQRMARLVGADRKATLTQATIRYNQYIRRPHQVPLLSAKNRQLRLQFALTHQILPIEYWKNHLWDVVECEICIMVV
;
A
#
# COMPACT_ATOMS: atom_id res chain seq x y z
N MET A 1 -11.77 -32.76 -4.66
CA MET A 1 -12.46 -32.09 -3.53
C MET A 1 -11.97 -30.65 -3.45
N GLY A 2 -12.90 -29.72 -3.23
CA GLY A 2 -12.82 -28.30 -3.63
C GLY A 2 -11.62 -27.49 -3.12
N LYS A 3 -11.24 -26.51 -3.94
CA LYS A 3 -10.22 -25.50 -3.66
C LYS A 3 -10.57 -24.79 -2.34
N LYS A 4 -9.59 -24.67 -1.45
CA LYS A 4 -9.67 -23.81 -0.25
C LYS A 4 -9.89 -22.38 -0.74
N GLY A 5 -11.13 -21.91 -0.74
CA GLY A 5 -11.41 -20.49 -0.77
C GLY A 5 -10.97 -19.94 0.58
N ASP A 6 -9.80 -19.34 0.64
CA ASP A 6 -9.38 -18.65 1.84
C ASP A 6 -10.36 -17.49 2.09
N LEU A 7 -10.82 -17.34 3.34
CA LEU A 7 -11.67 -16.22 3.74
C LEU A 7 -10.98 -14.90 3.38
N SER A 8 -11.77 -13.94 2.91
CA SER A 8 -11.28 -12.59 2.67
C SER A 8 -10.80 -11.96 3.99
N ASP A 9 -9.88 -11.01 3.89
CA ASP A 9 -9.36 -10.29 5.07
C ASP A 9 -10.49 -9.60 5.84
N PHE A 10 -11.50 -9.10 5.13
CA PHE A 10 -12.70 -8.50 5.72
C PHE A 10 -13.51 -9.51 6.55
N GLU A 11 -13.76 -10.72 6.03
CA GLU A 11 -14.48 -11.76 6.77
C GLU A 11 -13.68 -12.25 7.98
N ARG A 12 -12.35 -12.34 7.86
CA ARG A 12 -11.46 -12.67 8.98
C ARG A 12 -11.55 -11.61 10.08
N ASP A 13 -11.55 -10.33 9.70
CA ASP A 13 -11.67 -9.22 10.64
C ASP A 13 -13.05 -9.17 11.31
N MET A 14 -14.14 -9.50 10.60
CA MET A 14 -15.48 -9.65 11.20
C MET A 14 -15.51 -10.73 12.30
N VAL A 15 -14.90 -11.89 12.04
CA VAL A 15 -14.78 -12.97 13.04
C VAL A 15 -14.00 -12.51 14.26
N VAL A 16 -12.87 -11.82 14.05
CA VAL A 16 -12.05 -11.28 15.15
C VAL A 16 -12.82 -10.21 15.95
N GLY A 17 -13.52 -9.30 15.27
CA GLY A 17 -14.31 -8.25 15.89
C GLY A 17 -15.44 -8.79 16.76
N ALA A 18 -16.21 -9.76 16.25
CA ALA A 18 -17.28 -10.42 17.02
C ALA A 18 -16.75 -11.10 18.29
N ARG A 19 -15.62 -11.82 18.18
CA ARG A 19 -14.98 -12.49 19.32
C ARG A 19 -14.38 -11.50 20.33
N GLN A 20 -13.83 -10.37 19.86
CA GLN A 20 -13.35 -9.30 20.75
C GLN A 20 -14.49 -8.56 21.46
N ALA A 21 -15.68 -8.49 20.85
CA ALA A 21 -16.89 -7.97 21.47
C ALA A 21 -17.51 -8.89 22.53
N GLY A 22 -16.92 -10.08 22.76
CA GLY A 22 -17.33 -11.03 23.80
C GLY A 22 -18.33 -12.10 23.35
N LEU A 23 -18.73 -12.13 22.07
CA LEU A 23 -19.60 -13.17 21.53
C LEU A 23 -18.91 -14.54 21.59
N SER A 24 -19.64 -15.59 21.95
CA SER A 24 -19.16 -16.98 21.91
C SER A 24 -18.90 -17.45 20.47
N VAL A 25 -18.19 -18.58 20.32
CA VAL A 25 -17.92 -19.17 19.00
C VAL A 25 -19.22 -19.55 18.29
N SER A 26 -20.22 -20.03 19.04
CA SER A 26 -21.52 -20.41 18.49
C SER A 26 -22.33 -19.20 18.04
N GLU A 27 -22.42 -18.16 18.87
CA GLU A 27 -23.13 -16.93 18.49
C GLU A 27 -22.48 -16.25 17.27
N THR A 28 -21.14 -16.31 17.17
CA THR A 28 -20.42 -15.78 16.01
C THR A 28 -20.68 -16.61 14.74
N ALA A 29 -20.82 -17.94 14.89
CA ALA A 29 -21.12 -18.86 13.80
C ALA A 29 -22.52 -18.61 13.23
N ASP A 30 -23.49 -18.43 14.12
CA ASP A 30 -24.86 -18.13 13.75
C ASP A 30 -24.98 -16.74 13.11
N LEU A 31 -24.28 -15.74 13.66
CA LEU A 31 -24.30 -14.36 13.16
C LEU A 31 -23.67 -14.23 11.78
N LEU A 32 -22.46 -14.76 11.59
CA LEU A 32 -21.69 -14.62 10.35
C LEU A 32 -21.98 -15.75 9.35
N ARG A 33 -22.82 -16.73 9.72
CA ARG A 33 -23.14 -17.92 8.94
C ARG A 33 -21.91 -18.73 8.51
N PHE A 34 -20.87 -18.70 9.33
CA PHE A 34 -19.66 -19.50 9.14
C PHE A 34 -19.67 -20.74 10.02
N SER A 35 -18.92 -21.77 9.63
CA SER A 35 -18.75 -22.94 10.48
C SER A 35 -17.98 -22.61 11.76
N HIS A 36 -18.32 -23.29 12.87
CA HIS A 36 -17.60 -23.14 14.15
C HIS A 36 -16.10 -23.44 14.02
N THR A 37 -15.72 -24.35 13.12
CA THR A 37 -14.32 -24.72 12.86
C THR A 37 -13.59 -23.60 12.12
N THR A 38 -14.25 -22.93 11.18
CA THR A 38 -13.74 -21.73 10.50
C THR A 38 -13.44 -20.63 11.52
N ILE A 39 -14.41 -20.33 12.39
CA ILE A 39 -14.26 -19.28 13.41
C ILE A 39 -13.13 -19.60 14.39
N SER A 40 -13.11 -20.83 14.91
CA SER A 40 -12.07 -21.27 15.84
C SER A 40 -10.68 -21.20 15.21
N ARG A 41 -10.57 -21.59 13.93
CA ARG A 41 -9.31 -21.54 13.19
C ARG A 41 -8.85 -20.11 12.95
N VAL A 42 -9.72 -19.22 12.47
CA VAL A 42 -9.39 -17.80 12.24
C VAL A 42 -8.99 -17.12 13.54
N TYR A 43 -9.76 -17.33 14.62
CA TYR A 43 -9.47 -16.72 15.91
C TYR A 43 -8.16 -17.24 16.51
N ARG A 44 -7.86 -18.54 16.36
CA ARG A 44 -6.58 -19.13 16.77
C ARG A 44 -5.42 -18.59 15.93
N GLU A 45 -5.54 -18.59 14.61
CA GLU A 45 -4.53 -18.03 13.69
C GLU A 45 -4.24 -16.55 14.02
N TRP A 46 -5.28 -15.77 14.33
CA TRP A 46 -5.14 -14.39 14.76
C TRP A 46 -4.45 -14.25 16.12
N SER A 47 -4.80 -15.10 17.09
CA SER A 47 -4.19 -15.09 18.43
C SER A 47 -2.73 -15.53 18.40
N GLU A 48 -2.37 -16.50 17.57
CA GLU A 48 -1.02 -17.06 17.43
C GLU A 48 -0.08 -16.10 16.67
N LYS A 49 -0.58 -15.41 15.64
CA LYS A 49 0.20 -14.44 14.86
C LYS A 49 0.53 -13.16 15.63
N GLY A 50 0.02 -13.00 16.85
CA GLY A 50 0.20 -11.82 17.66
C GLY A 50 -0.66 -10.68 17.15
N LYS A 51 -1.33 -10.01 18.08
CA LYS A 51 -2.30 -8.95 17.83
C LYS A 51 -1.78 -7.98 16.77
N ILE A 52 -2.50 -7.98 15.65
CA ILE A 52 -2.71 -6.85 14.75
C ILE A 52 -1.64 -6.72 13.64
N SER A 53 -2.11 -6.61 12.38
CA SER A 53 -1.28 -6.16 11.24
C SER A 53 -0.44 -4.95 11.65
N SER A 54 0.80 -4.84 11.16
CA SER A 54 1.68 -3.69 11.47
C SER A 54 0.96 -2.33 11.32
N GLU A 55 -0.04 -2.25 10.44
CA GLU A 55 -0.89 -1.08 10.24
C GLU A 55 -1.81 -0.78 11.42
N TRP A 56 -2.55 -1.74 12.00
CA TRP A 56 -3.34 -1.38 13.18
C TRP A 56 -2.55 -1.27 14.47
N GLN A 57 -1.37 -1.89 14.58
CA GLN A 57 -0.47 -1.60 15.70
C GLN A 57 -0.04 -0.14 15.63
N ARG A 58 0.25 0.34 14.43
CA ARG A 58 0.59 1.74 14.16
C ARG A 58 -0.60 2.67 14.39
N MET A 59 -1.80 2.33 13.93
CA MET A 59 -3.01 3.11 14.21
C MET A 59 -3.30 3.17 15.71
N ALA A 60 -3.22 2.04 16.42
CA ALA A 60 -3.42 1.98 17.86
C ALA A 60 -2.39 2.83 18.62
N ARG A 61 -1.13 2.86 18.18
CA ARG A 61 -0.11 3.77 18.76
C ARG A 61 -0.42 5.23 18.50
N LEU A 62 -0.86 5.59 17.29
CA LEU A 62 -1.22 6.97 16.94
C LEU A 62 -2.44 7.48 17.72
N VAL A 63 -3.48 6.65 17.84
CA VAL A 63 -4.70 6.96 18.60
C VAL A 63 -4.42 6.96 20.11
N GLY A 64 -3.60 6.02 20.59
CA GLY A 64 -3.22 5.94 22.00
C GLY A 64 -2.31 7.07 22.46
N ALA A 65 -1.40 7.54 21.60
CA ALA A 65 -0.51 8.66 21.89
C ALA A 65 -1.24 10.01 21.94
N ASP A 66 -2.43 10.13 21.32
CA ASP A 66 -3.10 11.42 21.19
C ASP A 66 -4.62 11.34 21.32
N ARG A 67 -5.08 10.98 22.53
CA ARG A 67 -6.51 10.87 22.87
C ARG A 67 -7.31 12.18 22.69
N LYS A 68 -6.62 13.32 22.52
CA LYS A 68 -7.20 14.66 22.34
C LYS A 68 -6.99 15.24 20.93
N ALA A 69 -6.28 14.55 20.05
CA ALA A 69 -6.06 15.03 18.68
C ALA A 69 -7.38 15.02 17.89
N THR A 70 -7.61 16.10 17.14
CA THR A 70 -8.69 16.15 16.16
C THR A 70 -8.40 15.15 15.04
N LEU A 71 -9.45 14.60 14.41
CA LEU A 71 -9.35 13.63 13.31
C LEU A 71 -8.29 14.04 12.26
N THR A 72 -8.24 15.32 11.90
CA THR A 72 -7.26 15.91 10.98
C THR A 72 -5.81 15.70 11.41
N GLN A 73 -5.50 15.86 12.70
CA GLN A 73 -4.13 15.69 13.24
C GLN A 73 -3.71 14.23 13.24
N ALA A 74 -4.64 13.31 13.56
CA ALA A 74 -4.40 11.88 13.48
C ALA A 74 -4.09 11.45 12.04
N THR A 75 -4.86 11.95 11.06
CA THR A 75 -4.64 11.69 9.64
C THR A 75 -3.30 12.22 9.14
N ILE A 76 -2.90 13.44 9.52
CA ILE A 76 -1.59 14.00 9.15
C ILE A 76 -0.44 13.13 9.69
N ARG A 77 -0.51 12.70 10.97
CA ARG A 77 0.50 11.81 11.57
C ARG A 77 0.49 10.41 11.00
N TYR A 78 -0.65 9.91 10.56
CA TYR A 78 -0.69 8.64 9.84
C TYR A 78 0.00 8.79 8.48
N ASN A 79 -0.33 9.85 7.74
CA ASN A 79 0.16 10.11 6.38
C ASN A 79 1.64 10.54 6.31
N GLN A 80 2.25 11.01 7.40
CA GLN A 80 3.66 11.42 7.40
C GLN A 80 4.64 10.30 7.02
N TYR A 81 4.25 9.04 7.21
CA TYR A 81 5.06 7.87 6.86
C TYR A 81 4.65 7.24 5.52
N ILE A 82 3.65 7.81 4.83
CA ILE A 82 3.30 7.43 3.46
C ILE A 82 4.21 8.25 2.54
N ARG A 83 4.95 7.58 1.64
CA ARG A 83 5.80 8.29 0.68
C ARG A 83 4.94 9.29 -0.10
N ARG A 84 5.36 10.55 -0.13
CA ARG A 84 4.65 11.60 -0.88
C ARG A 84 4.63 11.21 -2.35
N PRO A 85 3.47 11.20 -3.02
CA PRO A 85 3.42 11.05 -4.46
C PRO A 85 4.20 12.20 -5.08
N HIS A 86 5.24 11.90 -5.86
CA HIS A 86 5.92 12.90 -6.65
C HIS A 86 5.04 13.22 -7.86
N GLN A 87 4.86 14.51 -8.15
CA GLN A 87 4.16 14.91 -9.37
C GLN A 87 5.05 14.55 -10.56
N VAL A 88 4.58 13.63 -11.39
CA VAL A 88 5.21 13.30 -12.67
C VAL A 88 4.46 14.04 -13.78
N PRO A 89 5.16 14.69 -14.72
CA PRO A 89 4.51 15.27 -15.88
C PRO A 89 3.72 14.20 -16.65
N LEU A 90 2.51 14.56 -17.08
CA LEU A 90 1.66 13.66 -17.87
C LEU A 90 2.26 13.50 -19.27
N LEU A 91 2.95 12.39 -19.50
CA LEU A 91 3.52 12.06 -20.80
C LEU A 91 2.52 11.31 -21.68
N SER A 92 2.35 11.76 -22.92
CA SER A 92 1.63 10.99 -23.94
C SER A 92 2.38 9.70 -24.26
N ALA A 93 1.68 8.68 -24.76
CA ALA A 93 2.29 7.41 -25.17
C ALA A 93 3.40 7.61 -26.22
N LYS A 94 3.20 8.56 -27.14
CA LYS A 94 4.20 8.99 -28.14
C LYS A 94 5.45 9.55 -27.46
N ASN A 95 5.29 10.44 -26.49
CA ASN A 95 6.43 11.06 -25.80
C ASN A 95 7.20 10.02 -24.97
N ARG A 96 6.50 9.08 -24.32
CA ARG A 96 7.12 7.96 -23.60
C ARG A 96 7.99 7.11 -24.52
N GLN A 97 7.51 6.80 -25.73
CA GLN A 97 8.27 6.02 -26.71
C GLN A 97 9.52 6.77 -27.17
N LEU A 98 9.40 8.06 -27.51
CA LEU A 98 10.54 8.88 -27.95
C LEU A 98 11.64 8.96 -26.90
N ARG A 99 11.25 9.10 -25.63
CA ARG A 99 12.19 9.12 -24.50
C ARG A 99 12.90 7.79 -24.29
N LEU A 100 12.17 6.68 -24.42
CA LEU A 100 12.77 5.36 -24.32
C LEU A 100 13.76 5.11 -25.47
N GLN A 101 13.39 5.48 -26.70
CA GLN A 101 14.29 5.37 -27.86
C GLN A 101 15.54 6.22 -27.65
N PHE A 102 15.39 7.47 -27.22
CA PHE A 102 16.51 8.34 -26.90
C PHE A 102 17.45 7.73 -25.85
N ALA A 103 16.91 7.26 -24.73
CA ALA A 103 17.70 6.64 -23.66
C ALA A 103 18.46 5.39 -24.14
N LEU A 104 17.83 4.55 -24.98
CA LEU A 104 18.46 3.36 -25.54
C LEU A 104 19.58 3.71 -26.53
N THR A 105 19.36 4.69 -27.42
CA THR A 105 20.36 5.13 -28.40
C THR A 105 21.57 5.77 -27.72
N HIS A 106 21.37 6.44 -26.58
CA HIS A 106 22.43 7.16 -25.88
C HIS A 106 22.99 6.43 -24.65
N GLN A 107 22.60 5.17 -24.40
CA GLN A 107 23.02 4.38 -23.23
C GLN A 107 24.54 4.14 -23.17
N ILE A 108 25.19 4.06 -24.33
CA ILE A 108 26.61 3.66 -24.47
C ILE A 108 27.51 4.90 -24.65
N LEU A 109 26.93 6.10 -24.72
CA LEU A 109 27.70 7.30 -25.03
C LEU A 109 28.56 7.75 -23.84
N PRO A 110 29.84 8.08 -24.06
CA PRO A 110 30.74 8.50 -23.00
C PRO A 110 30.30 9.85 -22.41
N ILE A 111 30.57 10.08 -21.13
CA ILE A 111 30.19 11.33 -20.44
C ILE A 111 30.73 12.59 -21.13
N GLU A 112 31.88 12.48 -21.81
CA GLU A 112 32.50 13.56 -22.59
C GLU A 112 31.68 13.97 -23.82
N TYR A 113 30.84 13.07 -24.35
CA TYR A 113 29.88 13.39 -25.42
C TYR A 113 28.88 14.44 -24.93
N TRP A 114 28.36 14.27 -23.72
CA TRP A 114 27.35 15.16 -23.14
C TRP A 114 27.91 16.52 -22.70
N LYS A 115 29.21 16.63 -22.44
CA LYS A 115 29.85 17.89 -22.04
C LYS A 115 30.07 18.85 -23.21
N ASN A 116 30.18 18.30 -24.43
CA ASN A 116 30.49 19.06 -25.64
C ASN A 116 29.26 19.29 -26.54
N HIS A 117 28.11 18.72 -26.17
CA HIS A 117 26.85 18.87 -26.89
C HIS A 117 26.12 20.12 -26.38
N LEU A 118 25.93 21.11 -27.27
CA LEU A 118 25.10 22.27 -26.97
C LEU A 118 23.63 21.84 -27.09
N TRP A 119 22.89 21.94 -26.01
CA TRP A 119 21.50 21.49 -25.97
C TRP A 119 20.59 22.41 -26.78
N ASP A 120 20.00 21.87 -27.84
CA ASP A 120 18.92 22.55 -28.56
C ASP A 120 17.61 22.40 -27.77
N VAL A 121 16.67 23.35 -27.90
CA VAL A 121 15.38 23.37 -27.17
C VAL A 121 14.61 22.04 -27.29
N VAL A 122 14.74 21.36 -28.43
CA VAL A 122 14.10 20.07 -28.71
C VAL A 122 14.76 18.91 -27.95
N GLU A 123 16.09 18.92 -27.81
CA GLU A 123 16.83 17.93 -27.02
C GLU A 123 16.60 18.16 -25.52
N CYS A 124 16.49 19.42 -25.10
CA CYS A 124 16.09 19.80 -23.74
C CYS A 124 14.74 19.21 -23.34
N GLU A 125 13.69 19.32 -24.16
CA GLU A 125 12.36 18.79 -23.81
C GLU A 125 12.33 17.24 -23.69
N ILE A 126 13.22 16.55 -24.41
CA ILE A 126 13.38 15.10 -24.35
C ILE A 126 14.20 14.69 -23.12
N CYS A 127 15.24 15.43 -22.76
CA CYS A 127 16.13 15.14 -21.63
C CYS A 127 15.64 15.60 -20.24
N ILE A 128 14.89 16.71 -20.12
CA ILE A 128 14.55 17.38 -18.84
C ILE A 128 13.68 16.56 -17.87
N MET A 129 13.35 15.32 -18.18
CA MET A 129 12.50 14.48 -17.32
C MET A 129 13.00 13.03 -17.27
N VAL A 130 14.31 12.82 -17.50
CA VAL A 130 15.00 11.53 -17.25
C VAL A 130 15.81 11.59 -15.95
N VAL A 131 15.77 12.71 -15.21
CA VAL A 131 16.30 12.85 -13.84
C VAL A 131 15.16 12.87 -12.83
#